data_AF-A0A845Z939-F1
#
_entry.id   AF-A0A845Z939-F1
#
_cell.length_a   1.000
_cell.length_b   1.000
_cell.length_c   1.000
_cell.angle_alpha   90.00
_cell.angle_beta   90.00
_cell.angle_gamma   90.00
#
_symmetry.space_group_name_H-M   'P 1'
#
loop_
_entity.id
_entity.type
_entity.pdbx_description
1 polymer ?
#
loop_
_entity_poly.entity_id
_entity_poly.type
_entity_poly.pdbx_seq_one_letter_code
_entity_poly.pdbx_strand_id
1 'polypeptide(L)' 'MTSLNRGQVGTVVEILAGEKAFEVEFCDPSGRTYESLGLQAEQFMVLYFAPVSRVVV' A
#
# COMPACT_ATOMS: atom_id res chain seq x y z
N MET A 1 6.92 13.65 9.71
CA MET A 1 7.02 13.95 8.25
C MET A 1 7.36 12.63 7.59
N THR A 2 6.40 11.98 6.93
CA THR A 2 6.64 10.71 6.22
C THR A 2 7.18 11.02 4.84
N SER A 3 8.07 10.17 4.31
CA SER A 3 8.59 10.30 2.93
C SER A 3 7.60 9.78 1.88
N LEU A 4 6.47 9.24 2.34
CA LEU A 4 5.47 8.60 1.52
C LEU A 4 4.59 9.58 0.73
N ASN A 5 4.39 9.23 -0.53
CA ASN A 5 3.47 9.88 -1.44
C ASN A 5 2.18 9.04 -1.57
N ARG A 6 1.04 9.71 -1.67
CA ARG A 6 -0.26 9.05 -1.87
C ARG A 6 -0.23 8.17 -3.13
N GLY A 7 -0.63 6.91 -2.98
CA GLY A 7 -0.67 5.93 -4.09
C GLY A 7 0.59 5.07 -4.21
N GLN A 8 1.60 5.27 -3.37
CA GLN A 8 2.68 4.28 -3.23
C GLN A 8 2.13 2.96 -2.69
N VAL A 9 2.72 1.87 -3.16
CA VAL A 9 2.37 0.51 -2.77
C VAL A 9 3.40 0.02 -1.76
N GLY A 10 2.93 -0.51 -0.64
CA GLY A 10 3.74 -1.19 0.38
C GLY A 10 3.22 -2.59 0.65
N THR A 11 3.99 -3.36 1.41
CA THR A 11 3.69 -4.75 1.77
C THR A 11 3.15 -4.79 3.20
N VAL A 12 1.99 -5.40 3.42
CA VAL A 12 1.52 -5.67 4.78
C VAL A 12 2.37 -6.79 5.38
N VAL A 13 3.08 -6.49 6.47
CA VAL A 13 3.96 -7.45 7.17
C VAL A 13 3.37 -7.94 8.49
N GLU A 14 2.44 -7.18 9.08
CA GLU A 14 1.75 -7.57 10.32
C GLU A 14 0.33 -6.97 10.39
N ILE A 15 -0.59 -7.69 11.06
CA ILE A 15 -1.93 -7.19 11.40
C ILE A 15 -1.91 -6.73 12.86
N LEU A 16 -2.30 -5.48 13.09
CA LEU A 16 -2.22 -4.80 14.38
C LEU A 16 -3.61 -4.49 14.96
N ALA A 17 -3.64 -4.17 16.26
CA ALA A 17 -4.81 -3.64 16.97
C ALA A 17 -6.11 -4.44 16.77
N GLY A 18 -6.01 -5.77 16.66
CA GLY A 18 -7.16 -6.65 16.44
C GLY A 18 -7.84 -6.40 15.08
N GLU A 19 -7.06 -6.40 14.00
CA GLU A 19 -7.50 -6.23 12.61
C GLU A 19 -7.95 -4.81 12.23
N LYS A 20 -7.63 -3.82 13.06
CA LYS A 20 -7.97 -2.40 12.82
C LYS A 20 -6.83 -1.58 12.21
N ALA A 21 -5.62 -2.11 12.25
CA ALA A 21 -4.44 -1.48 11.69
C ALA A 21 -3.50 -2.54 11.10
N PHE A 22 -2.55 -2.09 10.29
CA PHE A 22 -1.63 -2.95 9.56
C PHE A 22 -0.25 -2.31 9.58
N GLU A 23 0.78 -3.09 9.92
CA GLU A 23 2.16 -2.66 9.69
C GLU A 23 2.46 -2.83 8.20
N VAL A 24 2.80 -1.73 7.54
CA VAL A 24 3.10 -1.69 6.10
C VAL A 24 4.54 -1.28 5.89
N GLU A 25 5.29 -2.16 5.24
CA GLU A 25 6.67 -1.95 4.84
C GLU A 25 6.75 -1.34 3.42
N PHE A 26 7.54 -0.29 3.27
CA PHE A 26 7.85 0.34 1.99
C PHE A 26 9.32 0.14 1.63
N CYS A 27 9.55 -0.50 0.49
CA CYS A 27 10.88 -0.80 -0.01
C CYS A 27 11.23 0.01 -1.26
N ASP A 28 12.50 0.36 -1.37
CA ASP A 28 13.05 0.95 -2.59
C ASP A 28 13.15 -0.11 -3.70
N PRO A 29 13.48 0.28 -4.96
CA PRO A 29 13.63 -0.67 -6.06
C PRO A 29 14.75 -1.72 -5.86
N SER A 30 15.65 -1.53 -4.91
CA SER A 30 16.67 -2.51 -4.52
C SER A 30 16.20 -3.50 -3.45
N GLY A 31 14.94 -3.37 -3.00
CA GLY A 31 14.33 -4.20 -1.97
C GLY A 31 14.69 -3.78 -0.55
N ARG A 32 15.24 -2.58 -0.34
CA ARG A 32 15.58 -2.09 1.00
C ARG A 32 14.41 -1.31 1.58
N THR A 33 14.00 -1.69 2.79
CA THR A 33 13.03 -0.95 3.59
C THR A 33 13.56 0.44 3.88
N TYR A 34 12.80 1.47 3.51
CA TYR A 34 13.11 2.86 3.86
C TYR A 34 12.08 3.45 4.83
N GLU A 35 10.88 2.88 4.90
CA GLU A 35 9.84 3.32 5.83
C GLU A 35 8.94 2.13 6.21
N SER A 36 8.52 2.06 7.47
CA SER A 36 7.57 1.07 7.99
C SER A 36 6.60 1.80 8.90
N LEU A 37 5.30 1.66 8.66
CA LEU A 37 4.26 2.41 9.36
C LEU A 37 3.04 1.54 9.66
N GLY A 38 2.49 1.74 10.86
CA GLY A 38 1.15 1.28 11.21
C GLY A 38 0.08 2.16 10.57
N LEU A 39 -0.71 1.60 9.66
CA LEU A 39 -1.79 2.29 8.94
C LEU A 39 -3.16 1.70 9.29
N GLN A 40 -4.16 2.56 9.49
CA GLN A 40 -5.57 2.18 9.63
C GLN A 40 -6.18 1.88 8.25
N ALA A 41 -7.24 1.08 8.23
CA ALA A 41 -7.93 0.68 7.00
C ALA A 41 -8.36 1.88 6.13
N GLU A 42 -8.79 2.98 6.75
CA GLU A 42 -9.27 4.19 6.10
C GLU A 42 -8.15 4.98 5.39
N GLN A 43 -6.88 4.68 5.69
CA GLN A 43 -5.72 5.30 5.05
C GLN A 43 -5.30 4.56 3.77
N PHE A 44 -5.82 3.36 3.50
CA PHE A 44 -5.58 2.63 2.27
C PHE A 44 -6.41 3.18 1.11
N MET A 45 -5.85 3.11 -0.09
CA MET A 45 -6.57 3.45 -1.31
C MET A 45 -7.35 2.23 -1.81
N VAL A 46 -8.67 2.37 -1.93
CA VAL A 46 -9.51 1.36 -2.55
C VAL A 46 -9.26 1.35 -4.06
N LEU A 47 -8.80 0.21 -4.59
CA LEU A 47 -8.61 0.01 -6.02
C LEU A 47 -9.88 -0.58 -6.64
N TYR A 48 -10.48 0.17 -7.57
CA TYR A 48 -11.59 -0.33 -8.38
C TYR A 48 -11.04 -0.96 -9.66
N PHE A 49 -11.28 -2.26 -9.84
CA PHE A 49 -10.94 -2.94 -11.10
C PHE A 49 -12.10 -2.80 -12.09
N ALA A 50 -11.79 -2.35 -13.30
CA ALA A 50 -12.66 -2.49 -14.47
C ALA A 50 -11.85 -3.17 -15.59
N PRO A 51 -12.39 -4.19 -16.28
CA PRO A 51 -11.69 -4.80 -17.41
C PRO A 51 -11.47 -3.77 -18.50
N VAL A 52 -10.23 -3.65 -18.99
CA VAL A 52 -9.93 -2.80 -20.15
C VAL A 52 -10.63 -3.41 -21.37
N SER A 53 -11.59 -2.71 -21.95
CA SER A 53 -12.19 -3.11 -23.22
C SER A 53 -11.09 -3.09 -24.29
N ARG A 54 -10.82 -4.24 -24.90
CA ARG A 54 -9.81 -4.37 -25.95
C ARG A 54 -10.23 -3.51 -27.14
N VAL A 55 -9.53 -2.40 -27.38
CA VAL A 55 -9.62 -1.70 -28.67
C VAL A 55 -8.90 -2.59 -29.68
N VAL A 56 -9.65 -3.21 -30.58
CA VAL A 56 -9.08 -3.88 -31.75
C VAL A 56 -8.86 -2.78 -32.79
N VAL A 57 -7.59 -2.41 -32.99
CA VAL A 57 -7.16 -1.59 -34.13
C VAL A 57 -7.08 -2.42 -35.40
#